data_AF-A0A966KDA0-F1
#
_entry.id   AF-A0A966KDA0-F1
#
_cell.length_a   1.000
_cell.length_b   1.000
_cell.length_c   1.000
_cell.angle_alpha   90.00
_cell.angle_beta   90.00
_cell.angle_gamma   90.00
#
_symmetry.space_group_name_H-M   'P 1'
#
loop_
_entity.id
_entity.type
_entity.pdbx_description
1 polymer ?
#
loop_
_entity_poly.entity_id
_entity_poly.type
_entity_poly.pdbx_seq_one_letter_code
_entity_poly.pdbx_strand_id
1 'polypeptide(L)'
;MMLICALVGMLLAEETISSVSTILIALIGIALCSGSAAAINQVIDRKADAAMTRTDQRPLPQGELSALHASSFALVIGIAGALILYLYINTLTMILTLA
;
A
#
# COMPACT_ATOMS: atom_id res chain seq x y z
N MET A 1 4.27 -9.29 4.35
CA MET A 1 5.68 -9.07 4.75
C MET A 1 5.95 -7.62 5.10
N MET A 2 5.66 -6.64 4.21
CA MET A 2 5.78 -5.20 4.51
C MET A 2 5.27 -4.78 5.91
N LEU A 3 4.04 -5.17 6.27
CA LEU A 3 3.45 -4.82 7.58
C LEU A 3 4.17 -5.44 8.78
N ILE A 4 4.71 -6.65 8.63
CA ILE A 4 5.47 -7.32 9.69
C ILE A 4 6.79 -6.58 9.89
N CYS A 5 7.49 -6.23 8.80
CA CYS A 5 8.71 -5.44 8.87
C CYS A 5 8.47 -4.08 9.53
N ALA A 6 7.38 -3.41 9.18
CA ALA A 6 7.00 -2.12 9.77
C ALA A 6 6.68 -2.23 11.26
N LEU A 7 5.95 -3.28 11.68
CA LEU A 7 5.65 -3.53 13.09
C LEU A 7 6.93 -3.78 13.90
N VAL A 8 7.80 -4.69 13.42
CA VAL A 8 9.07 -4.98 14.09
C VAL A 8 9.94 -3.73 14.17
N GLY A 9 10.01 -2.94 13.09
CA GLY A 9 10.74 -1.67 13.07
C GLY A 9 10.22 -0.66 14.09
N MET A 10 8.89 -0.51 14.21
CA MET A 10 8.28 0.35 15.24
C MET A 10 8.63 -0.11 16.66
N LEU A 11 8.52 -1.42 16.93
CA LEU A 11 8.82 -1.97 18.26
C LEU A 11 10.31 -1.85 18.64
N LEU A 12 11.21 -1.91 17.68
CA LEU A 12 12.65 -1.72 17.93
C LEU A 12 13.05 -0.26 18.10
N ALA A 13 12.31 0.67 17.50
CA ALA A 13 12.61 2.10 17.55
C ALA A 13 12.17 2.76 18.87
N GLU A 14 11.29 2.12 19.63
CA GLU A 14 10.70 2.70 20.83
C GLU A 14 11.27 2.10 22.12
N GLU A 15 11.68 2.95 23.06
CA GLU A 15 12.15 2.51 24.39
C GLU A 15 10.99 2.05 25.29
N THR A 16 9.78 2.57 25.05
CA THR A 16 8.52 2.16 25.70
C THR A 16 7.44 2.01 24.64
N ILE A 17 6.61 0.97 24.75
CA ILE A 17 5.60 0.65 23.74
C ILE A 17 4.58 1.79 23.64
N SER A 18 4.48 2.42 22.47
CA SER A 18 3.41 3.36 22.13
C SER A 18 2.04 2.76 22.39
N SER A 19 1.04 3.62 22.61
CA SER A 19 -0.35 3.17 22.70
C SER A 19 -0.70 2.25 21.53
N VAL A 20 -1.32 1.11 21.82
CA VAL A 20 -1.74 0.11 20.83
C VAL A 20 -2.57 0.75 19.71
N SER A 21 -3.31 1.82 20.03
CA SER A 21 -4.05 2.62 19.05
C SER A 21 -3.16 3.22 17.97
N THR A 22 -2.00 3.78 18.35
CA THR A 22 -1.05 4.42 17.42
C THR A 22 -0.44 3.39 16.48
N ILE A 23 -0.05 2.23 17.01
CA ILE A 23 0.50 1.13 16.22
C ILE A 23 -0.53 0.65 15.18
N LEU A 24 -1.79 0.47 15.59
CA LEU A 24 -2.85 0.05 14.67
C LEU A 24 -3.12 1.09 13.58
N ILE A 25 -3.18 2.38 13.93
CA ILE A 25 -3.41 3.45 12.95
C ILE A 25 -2.24 3.53 11.96
N ALA A 26 -1.00 3.42 12.43
CA ALA A 26 0.18 3.40 11.57
C ALA A 26 0.14 2.20 10.60
N LEU A 27 -0.17 1.00 11.11
CA LEU A 27 -0.26 -0.20 10.27
C LEU A 27 -1.37 -0.10 9.22
N ILE A 28 -2.53 0.51 9.56
CA ILE A 28 -3.61 0.74 8.59
C ILE A 28 -3.15 1.71 7.50
N GLY A 29 -2.51 2.82 7.85
CA GLY A 29 -1.97 3.78 6.88
C GLY A 29 -0.95 3.14 5.94
N ILE A 30 0.01 2.38 6.49
CA ILE A 30 1.03 1.66 5.71
C ILE A 30 0.39 0.56 4.85
N ALA A 31 -0.62 -0.16 5.34
CA ALA A 31 -1.34 -1.17 4.59
C ALA A 31 -2.01 -0.59 3.35
N LEU A 32 -2.69 0.56 3.50
CA LEU A 32 -3.35 1.25 2.41
C LEU A 32 -2.35 1.76 1.36
N CYS A 33 -1.24 2.39 1.79
CA CYS A 33 -0.20 2.84 0.87
C CYS A 33 0.48 1.68 0.13
N SER A 34 0.83 0.59 0.84
CA SER A 34 1.44 -0.59 0.21
C SER A 34 0.49 -1.32 -0.74
N GLY A 35 -0.81 -1.35 -0.41
CA GLY A 35 -1.86 -1.88 -1.28
C GLY A 35 -2.03 -1.03 -2.54
N SER A 36 -1.96 0.30 -2.43
CA SER A 36 -1.95 1.22 -3.57
C SER A 36 -0.79 0.91 -4.52
N ALA A 37 0.44 0.83 -3.99
CA ALA A 37 1.62 0.51 -4.79
C ALA A 37 1.48 -0.87 -5.48
N ALA A 38 0.98 -1.88 -4.78
CA ALA A 38 0.74 -3.21 -5.34
C ALA A 38 -0.33 -3.19 -6.46
N ALA A 39 -1.38 -2.37 -6.32
CA ALA A 39 -2.40 -2.21 -7.36
C ALA A 39 -1.85 -1.46 -8.59
N ILE A 40 -1.04 -0.41 -8.38
CA ILE A 40 -0.36 0.30 -9.47
C ILE A 40 0.59 -0.64 -10.22
N ASN A 41 1.37 -1.44 -9.52
CA ASN A 41 2.27 -2.42 -10.15
C ASN A 41 1.50 -3.38 -11.06
N GLN A 42 0.34 -3.88 -10.62
CA GLN A 42 -0.50 -4.74 -11.47
C GLN A 42 -1.05 -4.03 -12.71
N VAL A 43 -1.33 -2.72 -12.63
CA VAL A 43 -1.75 -1.93 -13.80
C VAL A 43 -0.59 -1.74 -14.79
N ILE A 44 0.61 -1.46 -14.28
CA ILE A 44 1.82 -1.27 -15.10
C ILE A 44 2.19 -2.60 -15.78
N ASP A 45 2.19 -3.69 -15.02
CA ASP A 45 2.61 -5.01 -15.47
C ASP A 45 1.55 -5.72 -16.33
N ARG A 46 0.36 -5.13 -16.54
CA ARG A 46 -0.77 -5.72 -17.29
C ARG A 46 -0.35 -6.34 -18.62
N LYS A 47 0.53 -5.68 -19.37
CA LYS A 47 1.01 -6.18 -20.68
C LYS A 47 1.97 -7.35 -20.56
N ALA A 48 2.85 -7.32 -19.55
CA ALA A 48 3.79 -8.40 -19.28
C ALA A 48 3.05 -9.63 -18.71
N ASP A 49 2.07 -9.41 -17.83
CA ASP A 49 1.20 -10.45 -17.31
C ASP A 49 0.38 -11.12 -18.41
N ALA A 50 -0.09 -10.36 -19.42
CA ALA A 50 -0.79 -10.94 -20.57
C ALA A 50 0.09 -11.84 -21.45
N ALA A 51 1.42 -11.68 -21.40
CA ALA A 51 2.37 -12.49 -22.16
C ALA A 51 2.89 -13.72 -21.38
N MET A 52 2.52 -13.87 -20.11
CA MET A 52 2.96 -14.96 -19.24
C MET A 52 1.85 -15.98 -18.99
N THR A 53 2.07 -17.24 -19.38
CA THR A 53 1.13 -18.38 -19.17
C THR A 53 0.72 -18.61 -17.70
N ARG A 54 1.45 -18.05 -16.73
CA ARG A 54 1.16 -18.18 -15.30
C ARG A 54 0.32 -17.02 -14.74
N THR A 55 0.27 -15.87 -15.41
CA THR A 55 -0.41 -14.65 -14.95
C THR A 55 -1.36 -14.03 -15.97
N ASP A 56 -1.52 -14.65 -17.14
CA ASP A 56 -2.48 -14.33 -18.18
C ASP A 56 -3.95 -14.45 -17.72
N GLN A 57 -4.22 -15.29 -16.71
CA GLN A 57 -5.54 -15.47 -16.11
C GLN A 57 -5.94 -14.37 -15.10
N ARG A 58 -5.12 -13.32 -14.93
CA ARG A 58 -5.48 -12.21 -14.04
C ARG A 58 -6.55 -11.32 -14.69
N PRO A 59 -7.45 -10.72 -13.89
CA PRO A 59 -8.59 -9.94 -14.42
C PRO A 59 -8.18 -8.65 -15.17
N LEU A 60 -6.99 -8.10 -14.88
CA LEU A 60 -6.43 -6.93 -15.59
C LEU A 60 -5.94 -7.28 -17.02
N PRO A 61 -5.08 -8.31 -17.21
CA PRO A 61 -4.71 -8.82 -18.54
C PRO A 61 -5.88 -9.27 -19.40
N GLN A 62 -6.89 -9.92 -18.81
CA GLN A 62 -8.09 -10.39 -19.52
C GLN A 62 -9.03 -9.26 -19.93
N GLY A 63 -8.86 -8.05 -19.38
CA GLY A 63 -9.73 -6.91 -19.65
C GLY A 63 -11.05 -6.91 -18.88
N GLU A 64 -11.25 -7.86 -17.96
CA GLU A 64 -12.42 -7.88 -17.05
C GLU A 64 -12.42 -6.69 -16.09
N LEU A 65 -11.24 -6.20 -15.71
CA LEU A 65 -11.06 -4.97 -14.94
C LEU A 65 -10.39 -3.89 -15.79
N SER A 66 -11.05 -2.75 -15.94
CA SER A 66 -10.49 -1.60 -16.64
C SER A 66 -9.32 -1.01 -15.85
N ALA A 67 -8.18 -0.82 -16.54
CA ALA A 67 -6.97 -0.24 -15.96
C ALA A 67 -7.24 1.13 -15.31
N LEU A 68 -8.15 1.93 -15.89
CA LEU A 68 -8.53 3.22 -15.32
C LEU A 68 -9.20 3.08 -13.95
N HIS A 69 -10.09 2.08 -13.78
CA HIS A 69 -10.76 1.83 -12.51
C HIS A 69 -9.78 1.31 -11.45
N ALA A 70 -8.86 0.44 -11.85
CA ALA A 70 -7.80 -0.05 -10.98
C ALA A 70 -6.85 1.08 -10.54
N SER A 71 -6.45 1.96 -11.47
CA SER A 71 -5.63 3.13 -11.15
C SER A 71 -6.36 4.14 -10.25
N SER A 72 -7.65 4.41 -10.51
CA SER A 72 -8.42 5.31 -9.63
C SER A 72 -8.59 4.72 -8.24
N PHE A 73 -8.83 3.40 -8.14
CA PHE A 73 -8.91 2.72 -6.86
C PHE A 73 -7.59 2.86 -6.09
N ALA A 74 -6.46 2.55 -6.75
CA ALA A 74 -5.13 2.66 -6.16
C ALA A 74 -4.84 4.09 -5.67
N LEU A 75 -5.18 5.10 -6.48
CA LEU A 75 -4.98 6.50 -6.12
C LEU A 75 -5.81 6.90 -4.89
N VAL A 76 -7.08 6.47 -4.83
CA VAL A 76 -7.96 6.75 -3.67
C VAL A 76 -7.42 6.11 -2.39
N ILE A 77 -7.05 4.82 -2.42
CA ILE A 77 -6.53 4.14 -1.22
C ILE A 77 -5.15 4.67 -0.82
N GLY A 78 -4.32 5.08 -1.78
CA GLY A 78 -3.01 5.67 -1.53
C GLY A 78 -3.12 7.04 -0.85
N ILE A 79 -4.00 7.91 -1.34
CA ILE A 79 -4.27 9.22 -0.74
C ILE A 79 -4.90 9.04 0.66
N ALA A 80 -5.83 8.11 0.82
CA ALA A 80 -6.44 7.81 2.12
C ALA A 80 -5.39 7.32 3.14
N GLY A 81 -4.50 6.41 2.73
CA GLY A 81 -3.39 5.94 3.56
C GLY A 81 -2.43 7.05 3.95
N ALA A 82 -2.05 7.90 2.99
CA ALA A 82 -1.17 9.05 3.24
C ALA A 82 -1.80 10.06 4.20
N LEU A 83 -3.10 10.36 4.04
CA LEU A 83 -3.84 11.25 4.94
C LEU A 83 -3.90 10.70 6.36
N ILE A 84 -4.12 9.40 6.54
CA ILE A 84 -4.12 8.77 7.86
C ILE A 84 -2.75 8.94 8.53
N LEU A 85 -1.66 8.68 7.81
CA LEU A 85 -0.31 8.84 8.35
C LEU A 85 0.01 10.31 8.68
N TYR A 86 -0.43 11.24 7.83
CA TYR A 86 -0.23 12.67 8.03
C TYR A 86 -0.98 13.21 9.27
N LEU A 87 -2.24 12.83 9.45
CA LEU A 87 -3.10 13.36 10.52
C LEU A 87 -2.83 12.72 11.88
N TYR A 88 -2.52 11.42 11.91
CA TYR A 88 -2.49 10.65 13.17
C TYR A 88 -1.10 10.20 13.60
N ILE A 89 -0.12 10.14 12.69
CA ILE A 89 1.23 9.64 13.00
C ILE A 89 2.25 10.77 12.96
N ASN A 90 2.70 11.16 11.77
CA ASN A 90 3.52 12.34 11.54
C ASN A 90 3.78 12.54 10.03
N THR A 91 4.17 13.76 9.66
CA THR A 91 4.50 14.14 8.28
C THR A 91 5.69 13.37 7.70
N LEU A 92 6.70 13.05 8.52
CA LEU A 92 7.94 12.43 8.06
C LEU A 92 7.72 10.97 7.64
N THR A 93 6.96 10.20 8.43
CA THR A 93 6.51 8.85 8.12
C THR A 93 5.65 8.83 6.86
N MET A 94 4.75 9.80 6.68
CA MET A 94 3.95 9.91 5.46
C MET A 94 4.84 10.10 4.22
N ILE A 95 5.78 11.05 4.26
CA ILE A 95 6.68 11.33 3.13
C ILE A 95 7.54 10.10 2.82
N LEU A 96 8.14 9.46 3.84
CA LEU A 96 8.98 8.27 3.65
C LEU A 96 8.19 7.05 3.16
N THR A 97 6.89 6.98 3.42
CA THR A 97 6.04 5.89 2.91
C THR A 97 5.68 6.09 1.43
N LEU A 98 5.69 7.34 0.96
CA LEU A 98 5.40 7.69 -0.43
C LEU A 98 6.65 7.76 -1.33
N ALA A 99 7.82 8.00 -0.74
CA ALA A 99 9.11 8.07 -1.42
C ALA A 99 9.61 6.67 -1.85
#